data_AF-A0A0C3JH41-F1
#
_entry.id   AF-A0A0C3JH41-F1
#
_cell.length_a   1.000
_cell.length_b   1.000
_cell.length_c   1.000
_cell.angle_alpha   90.00
_cell.angle_beta   90.00
_cell.angle_gamma   90.00
#
_symmetry.space_group_name_H-M   'P 1'
#
loop_
_entity.id
_entity.type
_entity.pdbx_description
1 polymer ?
#
loop_
_entity_poly.entity_id
_entity_poly.type
_entity_poly.pdbx_seq_one_letter_code
_entity_poly.pdbx_strand_id
1 'polypeptide(L)'
;MDPPLPQRMGWVARRFTTRTEDKSYCMMGIFGTSMMVAYREGSERAFFRLFQAILEAGYARDWFLWRGKAVPSHIHPSRMMLSGPECYLSSDLQMNCQDAVRFGPSNEPLSLTNIGLPMRLLIVPARIADGDYYRPDDFCISCSLSDNIVTVKGVRLKLWR
;
A
#
# COMPACT_ATOMS: atom_id res chain seq x y z
N MET A 1 -3.18 18.21 -9.94
CA MET A 1 -2.53 17.16 -9.13
C MET A 1 -3.32 15.89 -9.37
N ASP A 2 -2.71 14.86 -9.92
CA ASP A 2 -3.37 13.56 -10.06
C ASP A 2 -3.61 12.94 -8.68
N PRO A 3 -4.72 12.21 -8.49
CA PRO A 3 -5.00 11.57 -7.21
C PRO A 3 -3.95 10.51 -6.85
N PRO A 4 -3.73 10.27 -5.53
CA PRO A 4 -2.79 9.26 -5.04
C PRO A 4 -3.13 7.86 -5.55
N LEU A 5 -2.13 6.97 -5.56
CA LEU A 5 -2.28 5.63 -6.13
C LEU A 5 -3.41 4.83 -5.48
N PRO A 6 -3.56 4.78 -4.13
CA PRO A 6 -4.67 4.09 -3.48
C PRO A 6 -6.05 4.55 -3.98
N GLN A 7 -6.22 5.86 -4.21
CA GLN A 7 -7.49 6.39 -4.69
C GLN A 7 -7.81 5.92 -6.12
N ARG A 8 -6.83 5.96 -7.02
CA ARG A 8 -6.99 5.48 -8.40
C ARG A 8 -7.21 3.97 -8.44
N MET A 9 -6.51 3.20 -7.60
CA MET A 9 -6.76 1.77 -7.46
C MET A 9 -8.16 1.48 -6.93
N GLY A 10 -8.67 2.29 -6.00
CA GLY A 10 -10.06 2.22 -5.56
C GLY A 10 -11.08 2.43 -6.69
N TRP A 11 -10.77 3.29 -7.67
CA TRP A 11 -11.59 3.43 -8.87
C TRP A 11 -11.56 2.17 -9.75
N VAL A 12 -10.37 1.60 -9.97
CA VAL A 12 -10.21 0.36 -10.76
C VAL A 12 -10.96 -0.80 -10.11
N ALA A 13 -10.82 -0.97 -8.81
CA ALA A 13 -11.41 -2.06 -8.05
C ALA A 13 -12.94 -2.13 -8.21
N ARG A 14 -13.58 -0.95 -8.24
CA ARG A 14 -15.04 -0.81 -8.41
C ARG A 14 -15.52 -1.01 -9.85
N ARG A 15 -14.62 -1.12 -10.83
CA ARG A 15 -15.01 -1.37 -12.23
C ARG A 15 -15.40 -2.82 -12.44
N PHE A 16 -16.43 -3.00 -13.27
CA PHE A 16 -16.84 -4.28 -13.79
C PHE A 16 -16.33 -4.45 -15.22
N THR A 17 -15.78 -5.61 -15.54
CA THR A 17 -15.26 -5.93 -16.88
C THR A 17 -15.73 -7.31 -17.31
N THR A 18 -15.88 -7.50 -18.63
CA THR A 18 -16.36 -8.77 -19.19
C THR A 18 -15.30 -9.87 -19.07
N ARG A 19 -14.03 -9.55 -19.35
CA ARG A 19 -12.91 -10.45 -19.06
C ARG A 19 -12.19 -10.00 -17.81
N THR A 20 -11.65 -10.96 -17.07
CA THR A 20 -10.95 -10.70 -15.81
C THR A 20 -9.66 -9.89 -16.03
N GLU A 21 -8.98 -10.09 -17.16
CA GLU A 21 -7.76 -9.36 -17.55
C GLU A 21 -8.04 -7.90 -17.95
N ASP A 22 -9.23 -7.59 -18.45
CA ASP A 22 -9.61 -6.23 -18.87
C ASP A 22 -9.60 -5.25 -17.69
N LYS A 23 -9.80 -5.74 -16.46
CA LYS A 23 -9.66 -4.93 -15.24
C LYS A 23 -8.22 -4.40 -15.11
N SER A 24 -7.23 -5.20 -15.50
CA SER A 24 -5.84 -4.75 -15.59
C SER A 24 -5.64 -3.80 -16.76
N TYR A 25 -6.09 -4.16 -17.96
CA TYR A 25 -5.83 -3.30 -19.12
C TYR A 25 -6.50 -1.92 -19.04
N CYS A 26 -7.63 -1.79 -18.36
CA CYS A 26 -8.27 -0.50 -18.16
C CYS A 26 -7.46 0.46 -17.26
N MET A 27 -6.48 -0.04 -16.48
CA MET A 27 -5.61 0.81 -15.68
C MET A 27 -4.52 1.50 -16.49
N MET A 28 -4.17 1.01 -17.68
CA MET A 28 -3.18 1.67 -18.55
C MET A 28 -3.57 3.13 -18.81
N GLY A 29 -4.85 3.38 -19.11
CA GLY A 29 -5.37 4.74 -19.29
C GLY A 29 -5.47 5.53 -17.98
N ILE A 30 -5.78 4.87 -16.86
CA ILE A 30 -5.87 5.54 -15.55
C ILE A 30 -4.49 6.01 -15.10
N PHE A 31 -3.46 5.17 -15.29
CA PHE A 31 -2.07 5.37 -14.87
C PHE A 31 -1.16 5.91 -15.98
N GLY A 32 -1.68 6.24 -17.16
CA GLY A 32 -0.86 6.71 -18.28
C GLY A 32 0.34 5.81 -18.58
N THR A 33 0.21 4.51 -18.32
CA THR A 33 1.29 3.52 -18.44
C THR A 33 1.02 2.64 -19.66
N SER A 34 2.05 2.33 -20.43
CA SER A 34 1.94 1.44 -21.59
C SER A 34 2.55 0.07 -21.27
N MET A 35 1.86 -1.01 -21.62
CA MET A 35 2.41 -2.36 -21.58
C MET A 35 1.82 -3.23 -22.69
N MET A 36 2.55 -4.26 -23.12
CA MET A 36 2.04 -5.21 -24.10
C MET A 36 0.95 -6.10 -23.51
N VAL A 37 -0.24 -6.06 -24.11
CA VAL A 37 -1.40 -6.89 -23.77
C VAL A 37 -1.11 -8.36 -24.12
N ALA A 38 -1.32 -9.27 -23.17
CA ALA A 38 -1.20 -10.71 -23.39
C ALA A 38 -2.47 -11.41 -22.92
N TYR A 39 -3.31 -11.82 -23.87
CA TYR A 39 -4.54 -12.53 -23.52
C TYR A 39 -4.25 -13.95 -23.02
N ARG A 40 -5.08 -14.43 -22.09
CA ARG A 40 -4.96 -15.74 -21.43
C ARG A 40 -3.80 -15.86 -20.45
N GLU A 41 -3.17 -14.76 -20.06
CA GLU A 41 -2.17 -14.77 -19.00
C GLU A 41 -2.79 -14.81 -17.59
N GLY A 42 -4.09 -14.56 -17.48
CA GLY A 42 -4.83 -14.49 -16.23
C GLY A 42 -4.77 -13.10 -15.58
N SER A 43 -5.80 -12.75 -14.81
CA SER A 43 -5.92 -11.41 -14.21
C SER A 43 -4.78 -11.05 -13.26
N GLU A 44 -4.30 -12.02 -12.47
CA GLU A 44 -3.23 -11.79 -11.49
C GLU A 44 -1.89 -11.50 -12.17
N ARG A 45 -1.58 -12.20 -13.27
CA ARG A 45 -0.33 -11.98 -14.03
C ARG A 45 -0.38 -10.69 -14.84
N ALA A 46 -1.51 -10.41 -15.48
CA ALA A 46 -1.76 -9.12 -16.15
C ALA A 46 -1.67 -7.95 -15.16
N PHE A 47 -2.24 -8.12 -13.96
CA PHE A 47 -2.17 -7.13 -12.88
C PHE A 47 -0.72 -6.91 -12.44
N PHE A 48 0.01 -7.98 -12.14
CA PHE A 48 1.40 -7.90 -11.65
C PHE A 48 2.30 -7.15 -12.63
N ARG A 49 2.24 -7.48 -13.93
CA ARG A 49 3.03 -6.79 -14.96
C ARG A 49 2.70 -5.30 -15.05
N LEU A 50 1.42 -4.96 -15.01
CA LEU A 50 0.99 -3.57 -15.07
C LEU A 50 1.40 -2.81 -13.81
N PHE A 51 1.25 -3.42 -12.64
CA PHE A 51 1.63 -2.83 -11.37
C PHE A 51 3.15 -2.57 -11.32
N GLN A 52 3.96 -3.48 -11.85
CA GLN A 52 5.40 -3.26 -11.99
C GLN A 52 5.70 -2.05 -12.89
N ALA A 53 5.03 -1.94 -14.05
CA ALA A 53 5.20 -0.79 -14.93
C ALA A 53 4.74 0.53 -14.28
N ILE A 54 3.71 0.50 -13.43
CA ILE A 54 3.27 1.63 -12.61
C ILE A 54 4.37 2.03 -11.61
N LEU A 55 4.99 1.07 -10.91
CA LEU A 55 6.08 1.35 -9.99
C LEU A 55 7.31 1.93 -10.70
N GLU A 56 7.65 1.40 -11.88
CA GLU A 56 8.75 1.88 -12.71
C GLU A 56 8.50 3.28 -13.27
N ALA A 57 7.24 3.64 -13.56
CA ALA A 57 6.84 4.97 -14.00
C ALA A 57 6.94 6.06 -12.92
N GLY A 58 7.40 5.72 -11.70
CA GLY A 58 7.61 6.67 -10.62
C GLY A 58 6.35 7.02 -9.83
N TYR A 59 5.32 6.17 -9.86
CA TYR A 59 4.16 6.36 -9.00
C TYR A 59 4.52 6.25 -7.50
N ALA A 60 3.73 6.95 -6.70
CA ALA A 60 4.08 7.46 -5.37
C ALA A 60 4.39 6.38 -4.30
N ARG A 61 5.06 6.81 -3.23
CA ARG A 61 5.43 6.00 -2.05
C ARG A 61 4.25 5.35 -1.33
N ASP A 62 3.05 5.80 -1.63
CA ASP A 62 1.78 5.38 -1.06
C ASP A 62 1.34 3.99 -1.56
N TRP A 63 2.10 3.38 -2.48
CA TRP A 63 1.75 2.07 -3.00
C TRP A 63 1.72 0.97 -1.93
N PHE A 64 2.50 1.07 -0.85
CA PHE A 64 2.50 0.11 0.27
C PHE A 64 1.21 0.12 1.10
N LEU A 65 0.33 1.10 0.90
CA LEU A 65 -0.88 1.30 1.68
C LEU A 65 -2.02 0.40 1.16
N TRP A 66 -1.79 -0.91 1.17
CA TRP A 66 -2.77 -1.90 0.75
C TRP A 66 -3.00 -2.92 1.86
N ARG A 67 -4.18 -3.54 1.83
CA ARG A 67 -4.55 -4.64 2.72
C ARG A 67 -5.25 -5.72 1.91
N GLY A 68 -4.84 -6.97 2.08
CA GLY A 68 -5.48 -8.09 1.41
C GLY A 68 -4.53 -9.24 1.11
N LYS A 69 -4.78 -9.89 -0.02
CA LYS A 69 -3.96 -11.01 -0.48
C LYS A 69 -2.76 -10.50 -1.25
N ALA A 70 -1.62 -11.13 -1.02
CA ALA A 70 -0.47 -10.97 -1.90
C ALA A 70 -0.71 -11.74 -3.21
N VAL A 71 0.00 -11.38 -4.28
CA VAL A 71 0.05 -12.21 -5.49
C VAL A 71 0.48 -13.64 -5.11
N PRO A 72 -0.02 -14.67 -5.82
CA PRO A 72 0.43 -16.03 -5.59
C PRO A 72 1.94 -16.21 -5.77
N SER A 73 2.51 -17.13 -5.01
CA SER A 73 3.96 -17.43 -5.02
C SER A 73 4.51 -17.85 -6.38
N HIS A 74 3.67 -18.44 -7.24
CA HIS A 74 4.05 -18.82 -8.60
C HIS A 74 4.18 -17.62 -9.57
N ILE A 75 3.65 -16.45 -9.20
CA ILE A 75 3.81 -15.19 -9.94
C ILE A 75 5.00 -14.41 -9.38
N HIS A 76 5.07 -14.28 -8.05
CA HIS A 76 6.17 -13.61 -7.38
C HIS A 76 6.43 -14.25 -6.01
N PRO A 77 7.69 -14.55 -5.65
CA PRO A 77 8.01 -15.26 -4.41
C PRO A 77 7.79 -14.40 -3.15
N SER A 78 7.88 -13.06 -3.27
CA SER A 78 7.66 -12.18 -2.12
C SER A 78 6.17 -11.90 -1.89
N ARG A 79 5.79 -11.75 -0.61
CA ARG A 79 4.44 -11.30 -0.22
C ARG A 79 4.27 -9.78 -0.24
N MET A 80 5.23 -9.06 -0.81
CA MET A 80 5.26 -7.60 -0.87
C MET A 80 4.31 -7.03 -1.95
N MET A 81 3.98 -7.84 -2.95
CA MET A 81 3.14 -7.47 -4.08
C MET A 81 1.69 -7.88 -3.82
N LEU A 82 0.76 -6.96 -4.02
CA LEU A 82 -0.68 -7.17 -3.84
C LEU A 82 -1.31 -7.94 -5.01
N SER A 83 -2.36 -8.72 -4.75
CA SER A 83 -3.00 -9.56 -5.78
C SER A 83 -3.89 -8.82 -6.78
N GLY A 84 -4.24 -7.56 -6.50
CA GLY A 84 -5.15 -6.78 -7.35
C GLY A 84 -5.64 -5.49 -6.70
N PRO A 85 -6.32 -4.63 -7.48
CA PRO A 85 -6.73 -3.29 -7.05
C PRO A 85 -7.69 -3.30 -5.86
N GLU A 86 -8.39 -4.44 -5.65
CA GLU A 86 -9.26 -4.70 -4.51
C GLU A 86 -8.56 -4.47 -3.16
N CYS A 87 -7.23 -4.61 -3.11
CA CYS A 87 -6.44 -4.41 -1.89
C CYS A 87 -6.40 -2.95 -1.40
N TYR A 88 -6.94 -2.00 -2.19
CA TYR A 88 -7.09 -0.59 -1.82
C TYR A 88 -8.53 -0.19 -1.51
N LEU A 89 -9.49 -1.13 -1.49
CA LEU A 89 -10.89 -0.82 -1.19
C LEU A 89 -11.18 -0.59 0.29
N SER A 90 -10.26 -0.94 1.19
CA SER A 90 -10.50 -0.82 2.63
C SER A 90 -10.76 0.64 3.00
N SER A 91 -11.90 0.91 3.64
CA SER A 91 -12.32 2.24 4.13
C SER A 91 -11.25 2.89 5.00
N ASP A 92 -10.50 2.08 5.74
CA ASP A 92 -9.45 2.52 6.66
C ASP A 92 -8.17 2.97 5.94
N LEU A 93 -8.06 2.69 4.62
CA LEU A 93 -6.96 3.17 3.76
C LEU A 93 -7.26 4.53 3.12
N GLN A 94 -8.36 5.20 3.50
CA GLN A 94 -8.48 6.64 3.32
C GLN A 94 -7.46 7.34 4.22
N MET A 95 -6.17 7.21 3.89
CA MET A 95 -5.15 8.04 4.47
C MET A 95 -5.46 9.47 4.06
N ASN A 96 -5.91 10.27 5.01
CA ASN A 96 -5.84 11.70 4.88
C ASN A 96 -4.35 12.04 4.82
N CYS A 97 -3.86 12.39 3.63
CA CYS A 97 -2.44 12.71 3.40
C CYS A 97 -1.96 13.93 4.21
N GLN A 98 -2.89 14.63 4.87
CA GLN A 98 -2.65 15.70 5.83
C GLN A 98 -2.24 15.19 7.22
N ASP A 99 -2.63 13.97 7.61
CA ASP A 99 -2.27 13.35 8.90
C ASP A 99 -0.95 12.58 8.84
N ALA A 100 -0.37 12.42 7.64
CA ALA A 100 0.90 11.74 7.44
C ALA A 100 2.06 12.65 7.88
N VAL A 101 2.83 12.18 8.87
CA VAL A 101 4.07 12.83 9.27
C VAL A 101 5.07 12.79 8.09
N ARG A 102 5.42 13.95 7.56
CA ARG A 102 6.36 14.07 6.45
C ARG A 102 7.80 14.05 6.95
N PHE A 103 8.44 12.89 6.86
CA PHE A 103 9.86 12.73 7.17
C PHE A 103 10.74 13.17 6.00
N GLY A 104 10.97 14.48 5.90
CA GLY A 104 11.91 15.09 4.97
C GLY A 104 11.69 14.79 3.48
N PRO A 105 12.43 15.45 2.58
CA PRO A 105 12.46 15.07 1.18
C PRO A 105 13.35 13.83 1.02
N SER A 106 12.77 12.64 1.21
CA SER A 106 13.35 11.45 0.62
C SER A 106 13.19 11.61 -0.91
N ASN A 107 14.22 12.03 -1.64
CA ASN A 107 14.16 12.06 -3.11
C ASN A 107 14.55 10.72 -3.74
N GLU A 108 14.87 9.70 -2.92
CA GLU A 108 15.21 8.37 -3.40
C GLU A 108 13.94 7.62 -3.85
N PRO A 109 13.90 7.10 -5.09
CA PRO A 109 12.79 6.29 -5.56
C PRO A 109 12.75 4.95 -4.80
N LEU A 110 11.55 4.51 -4.43
CA LEU A 110 11.34 3.17 -3.85
C LEU A 110 11.34 2.12 -4.97
N SER A 111 12.53 1.66 -5.36
CA SER A 111 12.70 0.65 -6.41
C SER A 111 12.81 -0.75 -5.83
N LEU A 112 11.90 -1.65 -6.22
CA LEU A 112 12.04 -3.06 -5.89
C LEU A 112 13.18 -3.70 -6.71
N THR A 113 14.11 -4.37 -6.04
CA THR A 113 15.22 -5.11 -6.68
C THR A 113 15.03 -6.61 -6.48
N ASN A 114 15.88 -7.42 -7.14
CA ASN A 114 15.93 -8.86 -6.92
C ASN A 114 16.39 -9.26 -5.50
N ILE A 115 17.04 -8.36 -4.76
CA ILE A 115 17.43 -8.57 -3.35
C ILE A 115 16.31 -8.15 -2.39
N GLY A 116 15.44 -7.25 -2.85
CA GLY A 116 14.34 -6.71 -2.06
C GLY A 116 14.19 -5.21 -2.27
N LEU A 117 13.51 -4.56 -1.34
CA LEU A 117 13.26 -3.13 -1.38
C LEU A 117 14.21 -2.40 -0.42
N PRO A 118 15.14 -1.57 -0.93
CA PRO A 118 15.86 -0.64 -0.08
C PRO A 118 14.91 0.45 0.40
N MET A 119 14.73 0.55 1.72
CA MET A 119 13.95 1.61 2.34
C MET A 119 14.61 2.09 3.62
N ARG A 120 14.55 3.39 3.88
CA ARG A 120 14.97 3.98 5.15
C ARG A 120 13.78 3.96 6.10
N LEU A 121 13.91 3.23 7.20
CA LEU A 121 12.89 3.16 8.23
C LEU A 121 13.24 4.12 9.36
N LEU A 122 12.24 4.88 9.80
CA LEU A 122 12.34 5.62 11.05
C LEU A 122 11.92 4.71 12.21
N ILE A 123 12.82 4.51 13.15
CA ILE A 123 12.54 3.82 14.40
C ILE A 123 12.40 4.89 15.48
N VAL A 124 11.20 5.01 16.05
CA VAL A 124 10.92 5.96 17.13
C VAL A 124 10.66 5.16 18.41
N PRO A 125 11.33 5.47 19.53
CA PRO A 125 10.96 4.88 20.81
C PRO A 125 9.53 5.32 21.16
N ALA A 126 8.67 4.34 21.41
CA ALA A 126 7.29 4.58 21.79
C ALA A 126 7.02 4.06 23.20
N ARG A 127 6.14 4.74 23.92
CA ARG A 127 5.64 4.32 25.23
C ARG A 127 4.23 3.79 25.06
N ILE A 128 4.00 2.59 25.57
CA ILE A 128 2.66 2.02 25.71
C ILE A 128 2.06 2.60 26.97
N ALA A 129 0.96 3.32 26.85
CA ALA A 129 0.19 3.79 28.00
C ALA A 129 -0.98 2.83 28.21
N ASP A 130 -1.07 2.23 29.40
CA ASP A 130 -2.30 1.61 29.87
C ASP A 130 -3.26 2.75 30.24
N GLY A 131 -4.40 2.81 29.54
CA GLY A 131 -5.42 3.80 29.85
C GLY A 131 -6.29 3.31 31.00
N ASP A 132 -6.48 4.12 32.03
CA ASP A 132 -7.28 3.79 33.22
C ASP A 132 -8.78 3.51 32.94
N TYR A 133 -9.28 3.73 31.71
CA TYR A 133 -10.73 3.72 31.40
C TYR A 133 -11.16 3.22 30.01
N TYR A 134 -10.41 2.35 29.34
CA TYR A 134 -10.86 1.79 28.05
C TYR A 134 -10.78 0.27 27.97
N ARG A 135 -11.49 -0.30 26.99
CA ARG A 135 -11.66 -1.76 26.80
C ARG A 135 -10.32 -2.49 26.90
N PRO A 136 -10.30 -3.71 27.48
CA PRO A 136 -9.08 -4.50 27.71
C PRO A 136 -8.27 -4.86 26.45
N ASP A 137 -8.74 -4.49 25.25
CA ASP A 137 -8.12 -4.81 23.96
C ASP A 137 -7.47 -3.58 23.28
N ASP A 138 -7.60 -2.38 23.83
CA ASP A 138 -7.19 -1.13 23.19
C ASP A 138 -5.90 -0.58 23.82
N PHE A 139 -4.76 -0.81 23.16
CA PHE A 139 -3.48 -0.20 23.53
C PHE A 139 -3.32 1.19 22.91
N CYS A 140 -2.74 2.11 23.68
CA CYS A 140 -2.37 3.43 23.20
C CYS A 140 -0.84 3.54 23.06
N ILE A 141 -0.38 3.87 21.86
CA ILE A 141 1.04 4.09 21.57
C ILE A 141 1.28 5.59 21.48
N SER A 142 2.15 6.10 22.35
CA SER A 142 2.62 7.50 22.32
C SER A 142 4.07 7.55 21.86
N CYS A 143 4.37 8.40 20.89
CA CYS A 143 5.74 8.68 20.48
C CYS A 143 5.99 10.20 20.43
N SER A 144 7.17 10.61 20.88
CA SER A 144 7.61 12.01 20.79
C SER A 144 8.42 12.18 19.52
N LEU A 145 8.01 13.11 18.67
CA LEU A 145 8.71 13.47 17.46
C LEU A 145 8.88 14.99 17.42
N SER A 146 10.13 15.45 17.62
CA SER A 146 10.54 16.87 17.51
C SER A 146 9.45 17.83 17.99
N ASP A 147 9.16 17.76 19.29
CA ASP A 147 8.20 18.60 20.03
C ASP A 147 6.69 18.31 19.84
N ASN A 148 6.32 17.31 19.03
CA ASN A 148 4.94 16.82 18.90
C ASN A 148 4.78 15.40 19.43
N ILE A 149 3.69 15.13 20.15
CA ILE A 149 3.32 13.77 20.56
C ILE A 149 2.31 13.23 19.56
N VAL A 150 2.70 12.21 18.80
CA VAL A 150 1.76 11.45 17.97
C VAL A 150 1.22 10.31 18.83
N THR A 151 -0.11 10.27 18.95
CA THR A 151 -0.82 9.24 19.72
C THR A 151 -1.61 8.37 18.76
N VAL A 152 -1.25 7.09 18.67
CA VAL A 152 -1.98 6.11 17.86
C VAL A 152 -2.84 5.26 18.80
N LYS A 153 -4.15 5.20 18.55
CA LYS A 153 -5.12 4.42 19.32
C LYS A 153 -5.65 3.26 18.48
N GLY A 154 -5.89 2.10 19.11
CA GLY A 154 -6.61 0.98 18.48
C GLY A 154 -5.75 -0.02 17.71
N VAL A 155 -4.43 -0.04 17.93
CA VAL A 155 -3.57 -1.09 17.34
C VAL A 155 -3.64 -2.33 18.21
N ARG A 156 -4.35 -3.37 17.76
CA ARG A 156 -4.35 -4.68 18.41
C ARG A 156 -2.98 -5.35 18.20
N LEU A 157 -2.07 -5.15 19.14
CA LEU A 157 -0.75 -5.77 19.13
C LEU A 157 -0.84 -7.22 19.65
N LYS A 158 -0.43 -8.19 18.83
CA LYS A 158 -0.15 -9.55 19.33
C LYS A 158 1.28 -9.57 19.85
N LEU A 159 1.43 -9.46 21.17
CA LEU A 159 2.69 -9.75 21.85
C LEU A 159 2.91 -11.27 21.79
N TRP A 160 3.96 -11.70 21.10
CA TRP A 160 4.44 -13.08 21.20
C TRP A 160 5.24 -13.20 22.49
N ARG A 161 4.82 -14.11 23.36
CA ARG A 161 5.48 -14.41 24.64
C ARG A 161 6.41 -15.59 24.49
#